data_AF-A0A966YA73-F1
#
_entry.id   AF-A0A966YA73-F1
#
_cell.length_a   1.000
_cell.length_b   1.000
_cell.length_c   1.000
_cell.angle_alpha   90.00
_cell.angle_beta   90.00
_cell.angle_gamma   90.00
#
_symmetry.space_group_name_H-M   'P 1'
#
loop_
_entity.id
_entity.type
_entity.pdbx_description
1 polymer ?
#
loop_
_entity_poly.entity_id
_entity_poly.type
_entity_poly.pdbx_seq_one_letter_code
_entity_poly.pdbx_strand_id
1 'polypeptide(L)'
;MIEIYTDGSCLENPGNGGWAAIINDDGKIEKISGSEDSQYVKMGITNWIHNWIKNNWQTSKKEDVKNKDLWLNLYKLTQSHDVEWHWVKAHAGNTLNEEVDALAKDAAKSN
;
A
#
# COMPACT_ATOMS: atom_id res chain seq x y z
N MET A 1 9.55 9.79 -12.17
CA MET A 1 9.21 8.36 -12.15
C MET A 1 8.88 8.03 -10.72
N ILE A 2 7.74 7.41 -10.44
CA ILE A 2 7.32 7.15 -9.06
C ILE A 2 7.61 5.69 -8.76
N GLU A 3 8.35 5.47 -7.68
CA GLU A 3 8.64 4.13 -7.18
C GLU A 3 7.71 3.84 -6.01
N ILE A 4 6.99 2.72 -6.08
CA ILE A 4 6.12 2.30 -4.99
C ILE A 4 6.59 0.95 -4.47
N TYR A 5 6.90 0.93 -3.17
CA TYR A 5 7.36 -0.23 -2.42
C TYR A 5 6.25 -0.67 -1.46
N THR A 6 5.83 -1.92 -1.53
CA THR A 6 4.75 -2.45 -0.68
C THR A 6 5.15 -3.77 -0.07
N ASP A 7 4.91 -3.95 1.22
CA ASP A 7 5.17 -5.20 1.93
C ASP A 7 4.06 -5.53 2.93
N GLY A 8 3.94 -6.82 3.23
CA GLY A 8 2.96 -7.36 4.15
C GLY A 8 3.63 -8.29 5.14
N SER A 9 3.48 -8.01 6.43
CA SER A 9 3.96 -8.84 7.52
C SER A 9 2.79 -9.56 8.17
N CYS A 10 2.93 -10.87 8.40
CA CYS A 10 1.99 -11.64 9.21
C CYS A 10 2.72 -12.13 10.45
N LEU A 11 2.28 -11.72 11.65
CA LEU A 11 2.97 -12.09 12.89
C LEU A 11 2.78 -13.56 13.26
N GLU A 12 1.60 -14.11 13.03
CA GLU A 12 1.25 -15.51 13.32
C GLU A 12 0.25 -16.02 12.27
N ASN A 13 0.25 -17.32 11.95
CA ASN A 13 -0.75 -17.90 11.03
C ASN A 13 -1.63 -18.92 11.78
N PRO A 14 -2.91 -18.61 12.07
CA PRO A 14 -3.63 -17.35 11.82
C PRO A 14 -3.38 -16.31 12.93
N GLY A 15 -3.17 -15.04 12.55
CA GLY A 15 -2.84 -13.95 13.47
C GLY A 15 -2.94 -12.58 12.82
N ASN A 16 -2.77 -11.52 13.61
CA ASN A 16 -2.87 -10.13 13.14
C ASN A 16 -1.77 -9.85 12.10
N GLY A 17 -2.20 -9.55 10.87
CA GLY A 17 -1.34 -9.09 9.80
C GLY A 17 -1.20 -7.58 9.81
N GLY A 18 -0.10 -7.07 9.27
CA GLY A 18 0.09 -5.67 8.98
C GLY A 18 0.62 -5.49 7.56
N TRP A 19 0.36 -4.34 6.98
CA TRP A 19 0.84 -3.94 5.67
C TRP A 19 1.48 -2.57 5.75
N ALA A 20 2.42 -2.32 4.84
CA ALA A 20 2.94 -0.99 4.62
C ALA A 20 3.21 -0.75 3.12
N ALA A 21 3.15 0.51 2.74
CA ALA A 21 3.47 1.02 1.42
C ALA A 21 4.27 2.31 1.55
N ILE A 22 5.38 2.41 0.84
CA ILE A 22 6.16 3.63 0.68
C ILE A 22 6.06 4.06 -0.77
N ILE A 23 5.65 5.30 -0.99
CA ILE A 23 5.54 5.95 -2.28
C ILE A 23 6.67 6.98 -2.35
N ASN A 24 7.58 6.82 -3.30
CA ASN A 24 8.66 7.76 -3.59
C ASN A 24 8.32 8.55 -4.85
N ASP A 25 7.89 9.79 -4.69
CA ASP A 25 7.58 10.73 -5.77
C ASP A 25 8.72 11.75 -5.93
N ASP A 26 9.69 11.45 -6.78
CA ASP A 26 10.84 12.33 -7.10
C ASP A 26 11.57 12.90 -5.86
N GLY A 27 11.68 12.10 -4.80
CA GLY A 27 12.29 12.47 -3.50
C GLY A 27 11.28 12.80 -2.39
N LYS A 28 9.98 12.88 -2.71
CA LYS A 28 8.91 12.99 -1.71
C LYS A 28 8.46 11.59 -1.29
N ILE A 29 8.88 11.19 -0.08
CA ILE A 29 8.55 9.89 0.48
C ILE A 29 7.25 10.00 1.30
N GLU A 30 6.19 9.33 0.87
CA GLU A 30 4.96 9.14 1.63
C GLU A 30 4.87 7.69 2.13
N LYS A 31 4.69 7.51 3.44
CA LYS A 31 4.64 6.19 4.08
C LYS A 31 3.24 5.93 4.58
N ILE A 32 2.72 4.75 4.29
CA ILE A 32 1.39 4.31 4.65
C ILE A 32 1.54 2.95 5.31
N SER A 33 0.88 2.74 6.45
CA SER A 33 0.85 1.45 7.13
C SER A 33 -0.51 1.18 7.72
N GLY A 34 -0.89 -0.08 7.80
CA GLY A 34 -2.14 -0.51 8.42
C GLY A 34 -2.00 -1.90 9.04
N SER A 35 -2.76 -2.16 10.10
CA SER A 35 -2.79 -3.45 10.81
C SER A 35 -3.82 -4.42 10.22
N GLU A 36 -4.19 -4.22 8.95
CA GLU A 36 -5.16 -5.06 8.27
C GLU A 36 -4.47 -6.16 7.47
N ASP A 37 -5.29 -7.04 6.90
CA ASP A 37 -4.81 -8.18 6.13
C ASP A 37 -3.82 -7.73 5.04
N SER A 38 -2.64 -8.36 5.01
CA SER A 38 -1.55 -8.05 4.05
C SER A 38 -1.98 -8.04 2.58
N GLN A 39 -3.09 -8.72 2.28
CA GLN A 39 -3.72 -8.76 0.96
C GLN A 39 -4.40 -7.44 0.56
N TYR A 40 -4.77 -6.58 1.52
CA TYR A 40 -5.58 -5.37 1.28
C TYR A 40 -4.91 -4.40 0.30
N VAL A 41 -3.63 -4.10 0.50
CA VAL A 41 -2.86 -3.21 -0.38
C VAL A 41 -2.63 -3.85 -1.73
N LYS A 42 -2.24 -5.12 -1.72
CA LYS A 42 -1.95 -5.89 -2.93
C LYS A 42 -3.17 -5.93 -3.85
N MET A 43 -4.29 -6.42 -3.33
CA MET A 43 -5.54 -6.48 -4.08
C MET A 43 -6.09 -5.09 -4.38
N GLY A 44 -5.90 -4.15 -3.46
CA GLY A 44 -6.20 -2.73 -3.64
C GLY A 44 -5.60 -2.18 -4.91
N ILE A 45 -4.29 -2.29 -5.07
CA ILE A 45 -3.55 -1.75 -6.22
C ILE A 45 -3.78 -2.58 -7.49
N THR A 46 -3.81 -3.90 -7.42
CA THR A 46 -3.83 -4.73 -8.65
C THR A 46 -5.22 -4.88 -9.24
N ASN A 47 -6.26 -4.98 -8.39
CA ASN A 47 -7.60 -5.35 -8.83
C ASN A 47 -8.62 -4.27 -8.47
N TRP A 48 -8.62 -3.78 -7.24
CA TRP A 48 -9.70 -2.93 -6.75
C TRP A 48 -9.58 -1.49 -7.26
N ILE A 49 -8.37 -0.97 -7.46
CA ILE A 49 -8.15 0.42 -7.90
C ILE A 49 -8.87 0.71 -9.21
N HIS A 50 -8.81 -0.20 -10.18
CA HIS A 50 -9.52 -0.06 -11.46
C HIS A 50 -11.03 0.05 -11.28
N ASN A 51 -11.58 -0.70 -10.32
CA ASN A 51 -13.00 -0.71 -10.04
C ASN A 51 -13.42 0.51 -9.21
N TRP A 52 -12.58 0.94 -8.26
CA TRP A 52 -12.78 2.15 -7.48
C TRP A 52 -12.74 3.39 -8.36
N ILE A 53 -11.80 3.51 -9.29
CA ILE A 53 -11.75 4.61 -10.27
C ILE A 53 -13.07 4.68 -11.05
N LYS A 54 -13.59 3.54 -11.53
CA LYS A 54 -14.87 3.48 -12.24
C LYS A 54 -16.07 3.84 -11.37
N ASN A 55 -16.05 3.46 -10.11
CA ASN A 55 -17.11 3.71 -9.14
C ASN A 55 -16.87 4.98 -8.29
N ASN A 56 -16.07 5.92 -8.78
CA ASN A 56 -15.77 7.19 -8.12
C ASN A 56 -15.29 7.05 -6.65
N TRP A 57 -14.48 6.03 -6.39
CA TRP A 57 -13.93 5.66 -5.08
C TRP A 57 -14.98 5.29 -4.03
N GLN A 58 -16.11 4.72 -4.48
CA GLN A 58 -17.18 4.24 -3.60
C GLN A 58 -17.27 2.72 -3.62
N THR A 59 -17.60 2.17 -2.46
CA THR A 59 -17.94 0.76 -2.28
C THR A 59 -19.34 0.46 -2.81
N SER A 60 -19.71 -0.82 -2.92
CA SER A 60 -21.07 -1.23 -3.29
C SER A 60 -22.17 -0.68 -2.36
N LYS A 61 -21.80 -0.26 -1.14
CA LYS A 61 -22.71 0.40 -0.18
C LYS A 61 -22.82 1.92 -0.38
N LYS A 62 -22.18 2.48 -1.41
CA LYS A 62 -22.02 3.93 -1.65
C LYS A 62 -21.24 4.68 -0.58
N GLU A 63 -20.53 3.95 0.28
CA GLU A 63 -19.60 4.51 1.25
C GLU A 63 -18.23 4.70 0.59
N ASP A 64 -17.49 5.71 1.03
CA ASP A 64 -16.12 5.94 0.56
C ASP A 64 -15.25 4.73 0.87
N VAL A 65 -14.38 4.36 -0.07
CA VAL A 65 -13.43 3.26 0.16
C VAL A 65 -12.53 3.60 1.35
N LYS A 66 -12.16 2.59 2.13
CA LYS A 66 -11.16 2.76 3.18
C LYS A 66 -9.91 3.41 2.59
N ASN A 67 -9.34 4.37 3.33
CA ASN A 67 -8.14 5.10 2.92
C ASN A 67 -8.28 5.85 1.58
N LYS A 68 -9.51 6.26 1.21
CA LYS A 68 -9.79 6.98 -0.05
C LYS A 68 -8.83 8.12 -0.31
N ASP A 69 -8.50 8.93 0.69
CA ASP A 69 -7.61 10.08 0.53
C ASP A 69 -6.21 9.67 0.06
N LEU A 70 -5.68 8.59 0.62
CA LEU A 70 -4.39 8.00 0.24
C LEU A 70 -4.43 7.44 -1.18
N TRP A 71 -5.50 6.72 -1.51
CA TRP A 71 -5.68 6.19 -2.86
C TRP A 71 -5.87 7.28 -3.91
N LEU A 72 -6.56 8.37 -3.57
CA LEU A 72 -6.71 9.51 -4.47
C LEU A 72 -5.37 10.20 -4.72
N ASN A 73 -4.54 10.36 -3.69
CA ASN A 73 -3.18 10.88 -3.83
C ASN A 73 -2.35 9.96 -4.72
N LEU A 74 -2.36 8.66 -4.43
CA LEU A 74 -1.68 7.65 -5.25
C LEU A 74 -2.15 7.68 -6.71
N TYR A 75 -3.46 7.78 -6.94
CA TYR A 75 -4.00 7.85 -8.29
C TYR A 75 -3.58 9.13 -9.03
N LYS A 76 -3.62 10.30 -8.37
CA LYS A 76 -3.13 11.56 -8.96
C LYS A 76 -1.66 11.48 -9.36
N LEU A 77 -0.86 10.87 -8.50
CA LEU A 77 0.54 10.56 -8.74
C LEU A 77 0.71 9.63 -9.96
N THR A 78 -0.10 8.56 -10.04
CA THR A 78 -0.10 7.63 -11.18
C THR A 78 -0.57 8.22 -12.51
N GLN A 79 -1.39 9.27 -12.47
CA GLN A 79 -1.87 9.96 -13.68
C GLN A 79 -0.83 10.96 -14.21
N SER A 80 0.00 11.51 -13.32
CA SER A 80 0.98 12.55 -13.67
C SER A 80 2.36 11.97 -14.02
N HIS A 81 2.65 10.74 -13.59
CA HIS A 81 3.95 10.11 -13.74
C HIS A 81 3.82 8.63 -14.11
N ASP A 82 4.82 8.10 -14.84
CA ASP A 82 5.02 6.66 -14.96
C ASP A 82 5.34 6.06 -13.59
N VAL A 83 4.57 5.05 -13.21
CA VAL A 83 4.65 4.36 -11.92
C VAL A 83 5.24 2.98 -12.12
N GLU A 84 6.31 2.70 -11.39
CA GLU A 84 6.92 1.38 -11.33
C GLU A 84 6.64 0.73 -9.98
N TRP A 85 6.02 -0.44 -10.02
CA TRP A 85 5.64 -1.19 -8.83
C TRP A 85 6.69 -2.23 -8.51
N HIS A 86 7.39 -2.06 -7.39
CA HIS A 86 8.41 -2.99 -6.94
C HIS A 86 7.87 -3.88 -5.83
N TRP A 87 7.47 -5.10 -6.21
CA TRP A 87 7.14 -6.17 -5.27
C TRP A 87 8.42 -6.93 -4.91
N VAL A 88 9.19 -6.40 -3.98
CA VAL A 88 10.43 -7.05 -3.51
C VAL A 88 10.11 -7.90 -2.29
N LYS A 89 10.48 -9.19 -2.33
CA LYS A 89 10.51 -10.00 -1.10
C LYS A 89 11.56 -9.40 -0.16
N ALA A 90 11.23 -9.29 1.13
CA ALA A 90 12.18 -8.94 2.18
C ALA A 90 13.52 -9.68 2.00
N HIS A 91 14.63 -8.93 2.12
CA HIS A 91 16.05 -9.33 1.95
C HIS A 91 16.73 -9.17 0.57
N ALA A 92 16.32 -8.21 -0.26
CA ALA A 92 17.04 -7.86 -1.49
C ALA A 92 17.94 -6.61 -1.39
N GLY A 93 18.32 -6.17 -0.18
CA GLY A 93 19.30 -5.09 0.02
C GLY A 93 18.82 -3.68 -0.38
N ASN A 94 17.51 -3.45 -0.48
CA ASN A 94 16.93 -2.16 -0.83
C ASN A 94 16.41 -1.45 0.44
N THR A 95 16.99 -0.30 0.79
CA THR A 95 16.73 0.40 2.07
C THR A 95 15.25 0.75 2.27
N LEU A 96 14.56 1.14 1.20
CA LEU A 96 13.12 1.44 1.25
C LEU A 96 12.29 0.19 1.57
N ASN A 97 12.71 -0.99 1.09
CA ASN A 97 11.99 -2.22 1.38
C ASN A 97 12.17 -2.66 2.84
N GLU A 98 13.35 -2.43 3.42
CA GLU A 98 13.57 -2.68 4.85
C GLU A 98 12.73 -1.74 5.73
N GLU A 99 12.56 -0.48 5.32
CA GLU A 99 11.64 0.44 6.00
C GLU A 99 10.17 -0.01 5.89
N VAL A 100 9.74 -0.48 4.71
CA VAL A 100 8.37 -0.98 4.52
C VAL A 100 8.12 -2.23 5.37
N ASP A 101 9.05 -3.18 5.38
CA ASP A 101 8.96 -4.39 6.22
C ASP A 101 8.90 -4.03 7.72
N ALA A 102 9.73 -3.08 8.17
CA ALA A 102 9.69 -2.59 9.54
C ALA A 102 8.34 -1.94 9.88
N LEU A 103 7.79 -1.11 8.99
CA LEU A 103 6.48 -0.49 9.16
C LEU A 103 5.34 -1.51 9.18
N ALA A 104 5.39 -2.52 8.30
CA ALA A 104 4.38 -3.58 8.27
C ALA A 104 4.42 -4.41 9.57
N LYS A 105 5.62 -4.71 10.09
CA LYS A 105 5.81 -5.38 11.38
C LYS A 105 5.34 -4.53 12.55
N ASP A 106 5.61 -3.24 12.54
CA ASP A 106 5.18 -2.30 13.60
C ASP A 106 3.65 -2.16 13.63
N ALA A 107 3.03 -2.03 12.45
CA ALA A 107 1.58 -2.01 12.31
C ALA A 107 0.94 -3.33 12.78
N ALA A 108 1.55 -4.48 12.48
CA ALA A 108 1.05 -5.77 12.96
C ALA A 108 1.12 -5.88 14.50
N LYS A 109 2.14 -5.29 15.15
CA LYS A 109 2.33 -5.33 16.61
C LYS A 109 1.39 -4.40 17.38
N SER A 110 0.87 -3.37 16.74
CA SER A 110 0.06 -2.34 17.39
C SER A 110 -1.43 -2.69 17.53
N ASN A 111 -1.83 -3.96 17.37
CA ASN A 111 -3.22 -4.43 17.44
C ASN A 111 -3.45 -5.55 18.46
#